data_AF-D8QW68-F1
#
_entry.id   AF-D8QW68-F1
#
_cell.length_a   1.000
_cell.length_b   1.000
_cell.length_c   1.000
_cell.angle_alpha   90.00
_cell.angle_beta   90.00
_cell.angle_gamma   90.00
#
_symmetry.space_group_name_H-M   'P 1'
#
loop_
_entity.id
_entity.type
_entity.pdbx_description
1 polymer ?
#
loop_
_entity_poly.entity_id
_entity_poly.type
_entity_poly.pdbx_seq_one_letter_code
_entity_poly.pdbx_strand_id
1 'polypeptide(L)'
;IRFYLHDQFTGSNPTSAVVLPPLNNKTLFGQVGILDDKLTKESPINSKLVGRAKGFLVLDSLSSSSFLQSMTVELEGRKGTIVFHGQNPFTEPQREIAIVGGTGEFRNVQGYALTSTIGSEPGGNIAVYE
;
A
#
# COMPACT_ATOMS: atom_id res chain seq x y z
N ILE A 1 2.92 -10.56 -9.82
CA ILE A 1 4.28 -9.94 -9.72
C ILE A 1 4.52 -9.81 -8.24
N ARG A 2 5.65 -10.29 -7.69
CA ARG A 2 5.86 -10.27 -6.25
C ARG A 2 6.79 -9.15 -5.79
N PHE A 3 6.36 -8.37 -4.80
CA PHE A 3 7.18 -7.36 -4.13
C PHE A 3 6.71 -7.13 -2.68
N TYR A 4 7.56 -6.49 -1.89
CA TYR A 4 7.28 -6.11 -0.51
C TYR A 4 7.16 -4.59 -0.41
N LEU A 5 6.03 -4.10 0.07
CA LEU A 5 5.72 -2.70 0.30
C LEU A 5 6.06 -2.32 1.75
N HIS A 6 6.75 -1.20 1.90
CA HIS A 6 7.22 -0.66 3.18
C HIS A 6 6.50 0.66 3.50
N ASP A 7 5.52 0.60 4.39
CA ASP A 7 4.70 1.75 4.77
C ASP A 7 5.21 2.36 6.09
N GLN A 8 5.84 3.52 6.00
CA GLN A 8 6.56 4.15 7.11
C GLN A 8 5.96 5.52 7.47
N PHE A 9 5.02 5.55 8.43
CA PHE A 9 4.40 6.78 8.95
C PHE A 9 5.26 7.53 9.97
N THR A 10 6.23 6.86 10.60
CA THR A 10 7.11 7.42 11.63
C THR A 10 8.57 6.99 11.41
N GLY A 11 9.48 7.40 12.29
CA GLY A 11 10.91 7.09 12.18
C GLY A 11 11.73 8.21 11.56
N SER A 12 12.99 7.94 11.21
CA SER A 12 13.93 8.96 10.75
C SER A 12 13.72 9.39 9.30
N ASN A 13 13.08 8.57 8.47
CA ASN A 13 12.80 8.83 7.06
C ASN A 13 11.40 8.29 6.69
N PRO A 14 10.32 8.92 7.18
CA PRO A 14 8.97 8.47 6.86
C PRO A 14 8.67 8.61 5.36
N THR A 15 7.97 7.63 4.80
CA THR A 15 7.47 7.61 3.41
C THR A 15 5.96 7.85 3.33
N SER A 16 5.29 7.84 4.47
CA SER A 16 3.85 8.04 4.62
C SER A 16 3.56 9.15 5.62
N ALA A 17 2.43 9.83 5.43
CA ALA A 17 2.00 10.92 6.30
C ALA A 17 0.49 10.94 6.48
N VAL A 18 0.03 11.19 7.70
CA VAL A 18 -1.39 11.47 7.99
C VAL A 18 -1.69 12.90 7.59
N VAL A 19 -2.57 13.09 6.61
CA VAL A 19 -2.99 14.43 6.13
C VAL A 19 -4.33 14.86 6.71
N LEU A 20 -5.14 13.89 7.17
CA LEU A 20 -6.34 14.15 7.95
C LEU A 20 -6.37 13.17 9.13
N PRO A 21 -6.40 13.65 10.39
CA PRO A 21 -6.47 12.77 11.54
C PRO A 21 -7.85 12.10 11.67
N PRO A 22 -7.95 10.98 12.40
CA PRO A 22 -9.20 10.28 12.63
C PRO A 22 -10.18 11.10 13.49
N LEU A 23 -11.46 10.76 13.41
CA LEU A 23 -12.41 11.09 14.47
C LEU A 23 -12.07 10.29 15.74
N ASN A 24 -12.44 10.80 16.92
CA ASN A 24 -12.16 10.14 18.19
C ASN A 24 -13.03 8.87 18.38
N ASN A 25 -12.61 7.77 17.76
CA ASN A 25 -13.26 6.47 17.79
C ASN A 25 -12.21 5.34 17.75
N LYS A 26 -12.67 4.10 17.89
CA LYS A 26 -11.79 2.91 17.92
C LYS A 26 -11.28 2.46 16.55
N THR A 27 -11.94 2.84 15.45
CA THR A 27 -11.59 2.37 14.10
C THR A 27 -10.68 3.32 13.33
N LEU A 28 -10.34 4.46 13.94
CA LEU A 28 -9.64 5.57 13.27
C LEU A 28 -10.41 6.11 12.06
N PHE A 29 -11.75 5.97 12.05
CA PHE A 29 -12.57 6.40 10.93
C PHE A 29 -12.35 7.89 10.62
N GLY A 30 -12.19 8.19 9.33
CA GLY A 30 -11.91 9.53 8.81
C GLY A 30 -10.43 9.86 8.67
N GLN A 31 -9.51 9.00 9.15
CA GLN A 31 -8.09 9.21 8.92
C GLN A 31 -7.74 9.04 7.43
N VAL A 32 -6.99 9.99 6.89
CA VAL A 32 -6.43 9.92 5.54
C VAL A 32 -4.91 9.95 5.61
N GLY A 33 -4.28 8.95 5.01
CA GLY A 33 -2.84 8.86 4.83
C GLY A 33 -2.46 9.02 3.35
N ILE A 34 -1.36 9.69 3.06
CA ILE A 34 -0.69 9.66 1.75
C ILE A 34 0.60 8.85 1.87
N LEU A 35 1.02 8.22 0.78
CA LEU A 35 2.21 7.36 0.76
C LEU A 35 3.03 7.55 -0.52
N ASP A 36 4.35 7.42 -0.38
CA ASP A 36 5.34 7.21 -1.43
C ASP A 36 6.33 6.13 -0.98
N ASP A 37 5.83 4.89 -0.95
CA ASP A 37 6.46 3.74 -0.31
C ASP A 37 7.43 3.00 -1.22
N LYS A 38 8.45 2.41 -0.60
CA LYS A 38 9.41 1.57 -1.31
C LYS A 38 8.79 0.20 -1.59
N LEU A 39 9.09 -0.31 -2.78
CA LEU A 39 8.85 -1.71 -3.12
C LEU A 39 10.17 -2.44 -3.23
N THR A 40 10.35 -3.51 -2.48
CA THR A 40 11.60 -4.29 -2.47
C THR A 40 11.36 -5.73 -2.93
N LYS A 41 12.45 -6.38 -3.36
CA LYS A 41 12.40 -7.76 -3.86
C LYS A 41 12.20 -8.80 -2.74
N GLU A 42 12.70 -8.51 -1.55
CA GLU A 42 12.67 -9.38 -0.37
C GLU A 42 12.23 -8.58 0.85
N SER A 43 11.74 -9.26 1.88
CA SER A 43 11.20 -8.61 3.08
C SER A 43 12.11 -7.56 3.76
N PRO A 44 13.44 -7.67 3.80
CA PRO A 44 14.26 -6.62 4.39
C PRO A 44 14.20 -5.29 3.60
N ILE A 45 14.00 -4.17 4.29
CA ILE A 45 13.90 -2.83 3.69
C ILE A 45 15.16 -2.38 2.93
N ASN A 46 16.30 -2.97 3.25
CA ASN A 46 17.58 -2.73 2.56
C ASN A 46 17.82 -3.70 1.39
N SER A 47 16.88 -4.60 1.10
CA SER A 47 16.96 -5.46 -0.07
C SER A 47 16.78 -4.65 -1.36
N LYS A 48 16.95 -5.31 -2.51
CA LYS A 48 16.91 -4.65 -3.81
C LYS A 48 15.59 -3.89 -4.00
N LEU A 49 15.67 -2.58 -4.24
CA LEU A 49 14.54 -1.77 -4.69
C LEU A 49 14.05 -2.28 -6.05
N VAL A 50 12.74 -2.44 -6.19
CA VAL A 50 12.09 -2.88 -7.43
C VAL A 50 10.99 -1.94 -7.89
N GLY A 51 10.71 -0.88 -7.15
CA GLY A 51 9.68 0.08 -7.50
C GLY A 51 9.27 1.01 -6.37
N ARG A 52 8.21 1.78 -6.63
CA ARG A 52 7.53 2.64 -5.64
C ARG A 52 6.02 2.53 -5.76
N ALA A 53 5.33 2.59 -4.64
CA ALA A 53 3.89 2.76 -4.57
C ALA A 53 3.57 4.18 -4.11
N LYS A 54 2.70 4.88 -4.83
CA LYS A 54 2.28 6.26 -4.52
C LYS A 54 0.78 6.34 -4.48
N GLY A 55 0.22 7.01 -3.48
CA GLY A 55 -1.23 7.13 -3.38
C GLY A 55 -1.71 7.55 -2.01
N PHE A 56 -2.87 7.02 -1.63
CA PHE A 56 -3.49 7.30 -0.35
C PHE A 56 -4.26 6.10 0.19
N LEU A 57 -4.50 6.14 1.50
CA LEU A 57 -5.40 5.26 2.22
C LEU A 57 -6.38 6.08 3.06
N VAL A 58 -7.60 5.57 3.19
CA VAL A 58 -8.68 6.18 3.98
C VAL A 58 -9.24 5.13 4.91
N LEU A 59 -9.20 5.39 6.22
CA LEU A 59 -9.87 4.56 7.23
C LEU A 59 -11.36 4.87 7.15
N ASP A 60 -12.09 4.09 6.36
CA ASP A 60 -13.47 4.36 5.93
C ASP A 60 -14.52 3.45 6.61
N SER A 61 -14.08 2.53 7.47
CA SER A 61 -14.97 1.62 8.18
C SER A 61 -15.34 2.11 9.58
N LEU A 62 -16.65 2.10 9.87
CA LEU A 62 -17.20 2.41 11.20
C LEU A 62 -17.17 1.20 12.16
N SER A 63 -17.02 -0.02 11.63
CA SER A 63 -17.20 -1.26 12.40
C SER A 63 -16.03 -2.24 12.32
N SER A 64 -15.06 -2.01 11.43
CA SER A 64 -13.92 -2.89 11.24
C SER A 64 -12.62 -2.12 11.04
N SER A 65 -11.49 -2.76 11.31
CA SER A 65 -10.16 -2.24 11.00
C SER A 65 -9.84 -2.48 9.53
N SER A 66 -10.22 -1.53 8.69
CA SER A 66 -9.99 -1.57 7.24
C SER A 66 -9.73 -0.17 6.71
N PHE A 67 -9.01 -0.08 5.60
CA PHE A 67 -8.90 1.14 4.82
C PHE A 67 -9.23 0.90 3.36
N LEU A 68 -9.85 1.87 2.70
CA LEU A 68 -9.84 1.98 1.24
C LEU A 68 -8.46 2.47 0.80
N GLN A 69 -7.81 1.76 -0.13
CA GLN A 69 -6.58 2.22 -0.75
C GLN A 69 -6.77 2.56 -2.22
N SER A 70 -6.03 3.57 -2.68
CA SER A 70 -5.88 3.88 -4.09
C SER A 70 -4.43 4.28 -4.34
N MET A 71 -3.70 3.47 -5.11
CA MET A 71 -2.28 3.67 -5.34
C MET A 71 -1.85 3.29 -6.75
N THR A 72 -0.84 3.98 -7.24
CA THR A 72 -0.11 3.64 -8.47
C THR A 72 1.23 3.02 -8.12
N VAL A 73 1.58 1.93 -8.81
CA VAL A 73 2.85 1.24 -8.66
C VAL A 73 3.72 1.45 -9.90
N GLU A 74 4.93 1.96 -9.69
CA GLU A 74 6.00 2.09 -10.68
C GLU A 74 7.04 1.00 -10.42
N LEU A 75 7.42 0.22 -11.43
CA LEU A 75 8.42 -0.85 -11.30
C LEU A 75 9.74 -0.45 -11.98
N GLU A 76 10.87 -0.74 -11.33
CA GLU A 76 12.20 -0.46 -11.89
C GLU A 76 12.40 -1.17 -13.24
N GLY A 77 12.95 -0.43 -14.21
CA GLY A 77 13.21 -0.95 -15.56
C GLY A 77 11.96 -1.15 -16.42
N ARG A 78 10.78 -0.78 -15.93
CA ARG A 78 9.51 -0.81 -16.67
C ARG A 78 9.01 0.60 -16.92
N LYS A 79 8.36 0.84 -18.07
CA LYS A 79 7.77 2.14 -18.41
C LYS A 79 6.26 2.12 -18.20
N GLY A 80 5.78 2.79 -17.16
CA GLY A 80 4.35 2.95 -16.87
C GLY A 80 4.01 2.59 -15.43
N THR A 81 2.70 2.61 -15.14
CA THR A 81 2.15 2.37 -13.80
C THR A 81 1.08 1.30 -13.81
N ILE A 82 0.93 0.59 -12.69
CA ILE A 82 -0.22 -0.28 -12.40
C ILE A 82 -1.06 0.41 -11.33
N VAL A 83 -2.39 0.44 -11.50
CA VAL A 83 -3.31 1.09 -10.56
C VAL A 83 -4.00 0.04 -9.70
N PHE A 84 -3.80 0.14 -8.39
CA PHE A 84 -4.48 -0.67 -7.38
C PHE A 84 -5.55 0.15 -6.69
N HIS A 85 -6.75 -0.41 -6.56
CA HIS A 85 -7.86 0.24 -5.87
C HIS A 85 -8.75 -0.79 -5.17
N GLY A 86 -9.09 -0.57 -3.91
CA GLY A 86 -10.04 -1.43 -3.20
C GLY A 86 -9.92 -1.36 -1.68
N GLN A 87 -10.87 -2.00 -1.01
CA GLN A 87 -10.88 -2.17 0.44
C GLN A 87 -9.77 -3.14 0.86
N ASN A 88 -8.99 -2.73 1.84
CA ASN A 88 -7.92 -3.52 2.44
C ASN A 88 -8.25 -3.74 3.93
N PRO A 89 -8.92 -4.84 4.29
CA PRO A 89 -9.15 -5.21 5.69
C PRO A 89 -7.85 -5.80 6.27
N PHE A 90 -6.92 -4.92 6.64
CA PHE A 90 -5.52 -5.27 6.92
C PHE A 90 -5.29 -6.24 8.09
N THR A 91 -6.32 -6.54 8.88
CA THR A 91 -6.32 -7.59 9.91
C THR A 91 -6.53 -8.99 9.35
N GLU A 92 -7.04 -9.13 8.12
CA GLU A 92 -7.24 -10.41 7.47
C GLU A 92 -5.91 -10.98 6.96
N PRO A 93 -5.72 -12.32 7.03
CA PRO A 93 -4.45 -12.96 6.69
C PRO A 93 -4.09 -12.84 5.20
N GLN A 94 -5.08 -12.79 4.32
CA GLN A 94 -4.91 -12.62 2.88
C GLN A 94 -6.06 -11.78 2.35
N ARG A 95 -5.73 -10.81 1.47
CA ARG A 95 -6.65 -9.81 0.97
C ARG A 95 -6.45 -9.64 -0.52
N GLU A 96 -7.52 -9.45 -1.25
CA GLU A 96 -7.47 -9.22 -2.69
C GLU A 96 -7.70 -7.73 -2.97
N ILE A 97 -6.79 -7.11 -3.71
CA ILE A 97 -6.91 -5.72 -4.16
C ILE A 97 -7.00 -5.70 -5.68
N ALA A 98 -8.00 -5.02 -6.22
CA ALA A 98 -8.21 -4.97 -7.66
C ALA A 98 -7.12 -4.14 -8.37
N ILE A 99 -6.66 -4.66 -9.51
CA ILE A 99 -5.92 -3.90 -10.51
C ILE A 99 -6.95 -3.35 -11.50
N VAL A 100 -7.18 -2.04 -11.43
CA VAL A 100 -8.25 -1.36 -12.18
C VAL A 100 -7.75 -0.70 -13.47
N GLY A 101 -6.44 -0.73 -13.72
CA GLY A 101 -5.86 -0.14 -14.92
C GLY A 101 -4.35 0.00 -14.86
N GLY A 102 -3.79 0.65 -15.88
CA GLY A 102 -2.38 0.98 -15.95
C GLY A 102 -2.04 1.89 -17.12
N THR A 103 -0.79 2.36 -17.13
CA THR A 103 -0.23 3.24 -18.16
C THR A 103 1.00 2.61 -18.81
N GLY A 104 1.45 3.15 -19.95
CA GLY A 104 2.66 2.67 -20.64
C GLY A 104 2.56 1.20 -21.04
N GLU A 105 3.55 0.40 -20.64
CA GLU A 105 3.58 -1.04 -20.84
C GLU A 105 2.42 -1.79 -20.18
N PHE A 106 1.79 -1.19 -19.17
CA PHE A 106 0.65 -1.76 -18.46
C PHE A 106 -0.70 -1.21 -18.94
N ARG A 107 -0.75 -0.58 -20.12
CA ARG A 107 -2.00 -0.07 -20.69
C ARG A 107 -3.04 -1.19 -20.80
N ASN A 108 -4.25 -0.91 -20.31
CA ASN A 108 -5.39 -1.83 -20.27
C ASN A 108 -5.21 -3.07 -19.37
N VAL A 109 -4.21 -3.09 -18.48
CA VAL A 109 -4.10 -4.18 -17.49
C VAL A 109 -5.31 -4.19 -16.55
N GLN A 110 -5.85 -5.37 -16.30
CA GLN A 110 -6.89 -5.65 -15.31
C GLN A 110 -6.53 -6.93 -14.59
N GLY A 111 -6.96 -7.07 -13.34
CA GLY A 111 -6.69 -8.25 -12.54
C GLY A 111 -6.79 -7.94 -11.05
N TYR A 112 -5.99 -8.62 -10.26
CA TYR A 112 -5.92 -8.44 -8.82
C TYR A 112 -4.49 -8.70 -8.32
N ALA A 113 -4.21 -8.26 -7.09
CA ALA A 113 -3.09 -8.76 -6.31
C ALA A 113 -3.58 -9.34 -5.00
N LEU A 114 -2.90 -10.38 -4.55
CA LEU A 114 -3.06 -10.90 -3.19
C LEU A 114 -2.06 -10.21 -2.28
N THR A 115 -2.50 -9.76 -1.11
CA THR A 115 -1.65 -9.10 -0.13
C THR A 115 -1.85 -9.62 1.28
N SER A 116 -0.75 -9.69 2.01
CA SER A 116 -0.68 -10.09 3.43
C SER A 116 0.27 -9.16 4.19
N THR A 117 -0.09 -8.84 5.42
CA THR A 117 0.78 -8.07 6.33
C THR A 117 1.72 -9.05 7.00
N ILE A 118 3.03 -8.92 6.79
CA ILE A 118 3.99 -9.94 7.22
C ILE A 118 4.80 -9.53 8.46
N GLY A 119 4.66 -8.29 8.90
CA GLY A 119 5.32 -7.81 10.09
C GLY A 119 5.22 -6.29 10.25
N SER A 120 5.86 -5.81 11.30
CA SER A 120 6.06 -4.40 11.57
C SER A 120 7.56 -4.07 11.49
N GLU A 121 7.87 -2.86 11.06
CA GLU A 121 9.22 -2.34 10.98
C GLU A 121 9.28 -0.99 11.71
N PRO A 122 10.48 -0.48 12.09
CA PRO A 122 10.58 0.85 12.66
C PRO A 122 9.95 1.86 11.71
N GLY A 123 8.87 2.51 12.16
CA GLY A 123 8.16 3.49 11.37
C GLY A 123 6.76 3.06 10.88
N GLY A 124 6.48 1.76 10.80
CA GLY A 124 5.19 1.26 10.32
C GLY A 124 5.16 -0.24 10.02
N ASN A 125 4.61 -0.62 8.85
CA ASN A 125 4.30 -2.02 8.52
C ASN A 125 4.88 -2.45 7.17
N ILE A 126 5.04 -3.76 7.04
CA ILE A 126 5.45 -4.40 5.79
C ILE A 126 4.35 -5.33 5.27
N ALA A 127 4.02 -5.17 3.98
CA ALA A 127 3.05 -6.00 3.28
C ALA A 127 3.67 -6.62 2.03
N VAL A 128 3.35 -7.89 1.76
CA VAL A 128 3.67 -8.53 0.48
C VAL A 128 2.50 -8.32 -0.49
N TYR A 129 2.80 -8.14 -1.78
CA TYR A 129 1.83 -8.16 -2.88
C TYR A 129 2.29 -9.18 -3.93
N GLU A 130 1.36 -9.98 -4.44
CA GLU A 130 1.60 -11.07 -5.41
C GLU A 130 0.66 -11.01 -6.63
#